data_AF-A0A2M7QIC6-F1
#
_entry.id   AF-A0A2M7QIC6-F1
#
_cell.length_a   1.000
_cell.length_b   1.000
_cell.length_c   1.000
_cell.angle_alpha   90.00
_cell.angle_beta   90.00
_cell.angle_gamma   90.00
#
_symmetry.space_group_name_H-M   'P 1'
#
loop_
_entity.id
_entity.type
_entity.pdbx_description
1 polymer ?
#
loop_
_entity_poly.entity_id
_entity_poly.type
_entity_poly.pdbx_seq_one_letter_code
_entity_poly.pdbx_strand_id
1 'polypeptide(L)'
;MILLLSFVFVLPIHFVAVKLNIISLLYLGWAAGGLAFLFYMQGINKVKGQIIQIITVLEIIISSLSGVIFLKESLSFFTLLGVLFILLGVLIVSSRNKK
;
A
#
# COMPACT_ATOMS: atom_id res chain seq x y z
N MET A 1 -7.08 -12.18 -15.12
CA MET A 1 -7.14 -12.83 -13.79
C MET A 1 -6.69 -14.29 -13.83
N ILE A 2 -7.21 -15.12 -14.74
CA ILE A 2 -6.82 -16.54 -14.89
C ILE A 2 -5.32 -16.75 -15.20
N LEU A 3 -4.73 -15.92 -16.07
CA LEU A 3 -3.30 -15.97 -16.39
C LEU A 3 -2.36 -15.67 -15.20
N LEU A 4 -2.79 -14.80 -14.27
CA LEU A 4 -2.01 -14.50 -13.06
C LEU A 4 -2.04 -15.66 -12.06
N LEU A 5 -3.15 -16.40 -12.05
CA LEU A 5 -3.37 -17.55 -11.17
C LEU A 5 -2.44 -18.72 -11.52
N SER A 6 -2.12 -18.90 -12.81
CA SER A 6 -1.14 -19.89 -13.27
C SER A 6 0.28 -19.62 -12.77
N PHE A 7 0.64 -18.36 -12.50
CA PHE A 7 1.99 -18.00 -12.03
C PHE A 7 2.18 -18.25 -10.53
N VAL A 8 1.10 -18.23 -9.74
CA VAL A 8 1.10 -18.49 -8.29
C VAL A 8 1.56 -19.92 -7.97
N PHE A 9 1.28 -20.88 -8.85
CA PHE A 9 1.65 -22.29 -8.66
C PHE A 9 3.08 -22.64 -9.11
N VAL A 10 3.77 -21.75 -9.83
CA VAL A 10 5.16 -21.94 -10.27
C VAL A 10 6.16 -21.36 -9.25
N LEU A 11 5.67 -20.58 -8.27
CA LEU A 11 6.49 -20.11 -7.17
C LEU A 11 6.91 -21.29 -6.28
N PRO A 12 8.20 -21.46 -5.97
CA PRO A 12 8.65 -22.47 -5.02
C PRO A 12 8.08 -22.14 -3.64
N ILE A 13 7.03 -22.87 -3.24
CA ILE A 13 6.42 -22.74 -1.92
C ILE A 13 7.38 -23.39 -0.91
N HIS A 14 8.38 -22.62 -0.48
CA HIS A 14 9.17 -23.00 0.68
C HIS A 14 8.29 -22.81 1.92
N PHE A 15 7.81 -23.92 2.48
CA PHE A 15 7.23 -23.94 3.83
C PHE A 15 8.35 -23.61 4.83
N VAL A 16 8.62 -22.32 4.99
CA VAL A 16 9.50 -21.83 6.04
C VAL A 16 8.80 -22.18 7.35
N ALA A 17 9.44 -22.98 8.19
CA ALA A 17 9.01 -23.23 9.56
C ALA A 17 9.17 -21.93 10.36
N VAL A 18 8.25 -20.99 10.16
CA VAL A 18 8.20 -19.72 10.89
C VAL A 18 7.68 -20.02 12.28
N LYS A 19 8.43 -19.61 13.30
CA LYS A 19 7.95 -19.59 14.69
C LYS A 19 6.67 -18.74 14.73
N LEU A 20 5.53 -19.37 14.96
CA LEU A 20 4.21 -18.74 14.92
C LEU A 20 4.14 -17.56 15.90
N ASN A 21 4.28 -16.34 15.38
CA ASN A 21 4.03 -15.12 16.14
C ASN A 21 2.57 -14.71 15.89
N ILE A 22 1.66 -15.27 16.69
CA ILE A 22 0.20 -15.07 16.59
C ILE A 22 -0.15 -13.58 16.57
N ILE A 23 0.60 -12.75 17.29
CA ILE A 23 0.42 -11.29 17.34
C ILE A 23 0.67 -10.66 15.97
N SER A 24 1.76 -11.01 15.29
CA SER A 24 2.06 -10.51 13.94
C SER A 24 1.02 -10.98 12.93
N LEU A 25 0.51 -12.20 13.10
CA LEU A 25 -0.48 -12.80 12.20
C LEU A 25 -1.86 -12.13 12.35
N LEU A 26 -2.28 -11.87 13.59
CA LEU A 26 -3.48 -11.07 13.88
C LEU A 26 -3.33 -9.63 13.39
N TYR A 27 -2.15 -9.03 13.58
CA TYR A 27 -1.87 -7.69 13.08
C TYR A 27 -1.97 -7.61 11.55
N LEU A 28 -1.33 -8.53 10.81
CA LEU A 28 -1.37 -8.51 9.35
C LEU A 28 -2.78 -8.79 8.80
N GLY A 29 -3.42 -9.86 9.29
CA GLY A 29 -4.69 -10.31 8.74
C GLY A 29 -5.86 -9.43 9.17
N TRP A 30 -6.01 -9.22 10.47
CA TRP A 30 -7.20 -8.57 11.01
C TRP A 30 -7.06 -7.04 11.02
N ALA A 31 -5.94 -6.50 11.50
CA ALA A 31 -5.77 -5.06 11.61
C ALA A 31 -5.36 -4.40 10.28
N ALA A 32 -4.22 -4.78 9.72
CA ALA A 32 -3.68 -4.18 8.51
C ALA A 32 -4.50 -4.52 7.26
N GLY A 33 -5.02 -5.74 7.16
CA GLY A 33 -5.91 -6.14 6.08
C GLY A 33 -7.37 -5.79 6.36
N GLY A 34 -8.00 -6.51 7.30
CA GLY A 34 -9.43 -6.48 7.55
C GLY A 34 -9.99 -5.10 7.90
N LEU A 35 -9.47 -4.47 8.96
CA LEU A 35 -9.95 -3.16 9.41
C LEU A 35 -9.66 -2.06 8.39
N ALA A 36 -8.46 -2.03 7.80
CA ALA A 36 -8.12 -1.05 6.77
C ALA A 36 -9.07 -1.15 5.57
N PHE A 37 -9.38 -2.37 5.12
CA PHE A 37 -10.30 -2.60 4.03
C PHE A 37 -11.74 -2.15 4.35
N LEU A 38 -12.22 -2.40 5.58
CA LEU A 38 -13.54 -1.92 6.01
C LEU A 38 -13.62 -0.40 5.96
N PHE A 39 -12.60 0.30 6.47
CA PHE A 39 -12.54 1.77 6.39
C PHE A 39 -12.43 2.26 4.96
N TYR A 40 -11.63 1.60 4.12
CA TYR A 40 -11.52 1.92 2.70
C TYR A 40 -12.88 1.81 2.00
N MET A 41 -13.61 0.72 2.20
CA MET A 41 -14.94 0.50 1.61
C MET A 41 -15.99 1.49 2.14
N GLN A 42 -15.90 1.90 3.41
CA GLN A 42 -16.79 2.95 3.92
C GLN A 42 -16.44 4.32 3.33
N GLY A 43 -15.15 4.61 3.13
CA GLY A 43 -14.68 5.84 2.52
C GLY A 43 -15.05 5.94 1.04
N ILE A 44 -14.91 4.85 0.28
CA ILE A 44 -15.07 4.84 -1.17
C ILE A 44 -16.46 5.30 -1.62
N ASN A 45 -17.50 5.02 -0.83
CA ASN A 45 -18.87 5.41 -1.13
C ASN A 45 -19.17 6.90 -0.85
N LYS A 46 -18.27 7.60 -0.15
CA LYS A 46 -18.47 8.99 0.30
C LYS A 46 -17.60 10.02 -0.43
N VAL A 47 -16.60 9.58 -1.19
CA VAL A 47 -15.68 10.45 -1.93
C VAL A 47 -15.66 10.14 -3.42
N LYS A 48 -15.34 11.16 -4.23
CA LYS A 48 -15.17 10.99 -5.68
C LYS A 48 -14.02 10.01 -5.96
N GLY A 49 -14.16 9.17 -6.99
CA GLY A 49 -13.15 8.18 -7.42
C GLY A 49 -11.72 8.72 -7.51
N GLN A 50 -11.57 9.97 -7.96
CA GLN A 50 -10.27 10.65 -8.07
C GLN A 50 -9.56 10.79 -6.72
N ILE A 51 -10.29 11.10 -5.64
CA ILE A 51 -9.73 11.29 -4.30
C ILE A 51 -9.30 9.93 -3.73
N ILE A 52 -10.10 8.89 -3.94
CA ILE A 52 -9.77 7.52 -3.54
C ILE A 52 -8.45 7.09 -4.14
N GLN A 53 -8.27 7.33 -5.45
CA GLN A 53 -7.05 6.94 -6.14
C GLN A 53 -5.83 7.71 -5.62
N ILE A 54 -5.97 9.01 -5.32
CA ILE A 54 -4.91 9.79 -4.65
C ILE A 54 -4.53 9.18 -3.29
N ILE A 55 -5.52 8.82 -2.47
CA ILE A 55 -5.31 8.24 -1.13
C ILE A 55 -4.57 6.90 -1.25
N THR A 56 -4.98 6.02 -2.17
CA THR A 56 -4.33 4.72 -2.37
C THR A 56 -2.88 4.85 -2.82
N VAL A 57 -2.56 5.85 -3.66
CA VAL A 57 -1.16 6.05 -4.07
C VAL A 57 -0.34 6.66 -2.93
N LEU A 58 -0.95 7.49 -2.07
CA LEU A 58 -0.30 8.03 -0.88
C LEU A 58 0.10 6.94 0.13
N GLU A 59 -0.67 5.84 0.19
CA GLU A 59 -0.33 4.66 1.00
C GLU A 59 1.06 4.10 0.67
N ILE A 60 1.46 4.08 -0.61
CA ILE A 60 2.78 3.62 -1.07
C ILE A 60 3.89 4.50 -0.48
N ILE A 61 3.67 5.82 -0.44
CA ILE A 61 4.61 6.78 0.16
C ILE A 61 4.71 6.54 1.67
N ILE A 62 3.57 6.42 2.35
CA ILE A 62 3.53 6.21 3.80
C ILE A 62 4.19 4.88 4.18
N SER A 63 3.95 3.82 3.39
CA SER A 63 4.61 2.52 3.55
C SER A 63 6.12 2.63 3.43
N SER A 64 6.61 3.30 2.38
CA SER A 64 8.04 3.54 2.17
C SER A 64 8.68 4.35 3.31
N LEU A 65 8.01 5.41 3.78
CA LEU A 65 8.45 6.20 4.94
C LEU A 65 8.44 5.39 6.24
N SER A 66 7.43 4.53 6.42
CA SER A 66 7.33 3.64 7.58
C SER A 66 8.49 2.64 7.61
N GLY A 67 8.95 2.14 6.47
CA GLY A 67 10.17 1.33 6.38
C GLY A 67 11.40 2.07 6.92
N VAL A 68 11.56 3.34 6.58
CA VAL A 68 12.66 4.17 7.10
C VAL A 68 12.54 4.41 8.60
N ILE A 69 11.34 4.74 9.09
CA ILE A 69 11.15 5.11 10.50
C ILE A 69 11.23 3.89 11.42
N PHE A 70 10.54 2.79 11.07
CA PHE A 70 10.42 1.62 11.93
C PHE A 70 11.51 0.58 11.69
N LEU A 71 11.89 0.35 10.42
CA LEU A 71 12.91 -0.65 10.07
C LEU A 71 14.31 -0.03 9.90
N LYS A 72 14.43 1.31 9.93
CA LYS A 72 15.70 2.05 9.71
C LYS A 72 16.33 1.75 8.35
N GLU A 73 15.49 1.46 7.36
CA GLU A 73 15.92 1.21 5.99
C GLU A 73 16.41 2.50 5.32
N SER A 74 17.42 2.38 4.45
CA SER A 74 17.87 3.50 3.63
C SER A 74 17.02 3.63 2.37
N LEU A 75 16.58 4.86 2.07
CA LEU A 75 15.89 5.13 0.82
C LEU A 75 16.89 5.19 -0.33
N SER A 76 16.67 4.36 -1.34
CA SER A 76 17.37 4.50 -2.62
C SER A 76 17.00 5.82 -3.29
N PHE A 77 17.93 6.37 -4.05
CA PHE A 77 17.70 7.56 -4.89
C PHE A 77 16.48 7.39 -5.81
N PHE A 78 16.28 6.17 -6.35
CA PHE A 78 15.11 5.86 -7.19
C PHE A 78 13.80 5.89 -6.42
N THR A 79 13.79 5.42 -5.16
CA THR A 79 12.60 5.50 -4.30
C THR A 79 12.22 6.95 -4.04
N LEU A 80 13.23 7.81 -3.81
CA LEU A 80 13.03 9.23 -3.56
C LEU A 80 12.47 9.96 -4.78
N LEU A 81 12.96 9.63 -5.99
CA LEU A 81 12.36 10.11 -7.25
C LEU A 81 10.92 9.65 -7.42
N GLY A 82 10.62 8.38 -7.13
CA GLY A 82 9.25 7.85 -7.19
C GLY A 82 8.28 8.58 -6.27
N VAL A 83 8.68 8.82 -5.02
CA VAL A 83 7.92 9.64 -4.06
C VAL A 83 7.66 11.04 -4.60
N LEU A 84 8.69 11.67 -5.18
CA LEU A 84 8.59 13.01 -5.74
C LEU A 84 7.61 13.08 -6.92
N PHE A 85 7.64 12.11 -7.84
CA PHE A 85 6.68 12.00 -8.94
C PHE A 85 5.24 11.82 -8.47
N ILE A 86 5.03 10.95 -7.46
CA ILE A 86 3.70 10.75 -6.89
C ILE A 86 3.18 12.07 -6.28
N LEU A 87 3.99 12.74 -5.48
CA LEU A 87 3.59 14.00 -4.84
C LEU A 87 3.25 15.08 -5.87
N LEU A 88 4.05 15.21 -6.93
CA LEU A 88 3.75 16.12 -8.05
C LEU A 88 2.43 15.75 -8.74
N GLY A 89 2.19 14.47 -9.01
CA GLY A 89 0.93 14.00 -9.58
C GLY A 89 -0.28 14.36 -8.72
N VAL A 90 -0.17 14.14 -7.41
CA VAL A 90 -1.22 14.49 -6.45
C VAL A 90 -1.46 16.01 -6.42
N LEU A 91 -0.41 16.83 -6.41
CA LEU A 91 -0.51 18.29 -6.43
C LEU A 91 -1.21 18.80 -7.69
N ILE A 92 -0.87 18.28 -8.86
CA ILE A 92 -1.47 18.66 -10.14
C ILE A 92 -2.96 18.33 -10.14
N VAL A 93 -3.34 17.11 -9.74
CA VAL A 93 -4.74 16.68 -9.70
C VAL A 93 -5.55 17.48 -8.68
N SER A 94 -4.97 17.74 -7.50
CA SER A 94 -5.61 18.54 -6.44
C SER A 94 -5.82 20.00 -6.87
N SER A 95 -4.84 20.60 -7.55
CA SER A 95 -4.93 21.96 -8.09
C SER A 95 -6.03 22.11 -9.14
N ARG A 96 -6.23 21.09 -9.97
CA ARG A 96 -7.23 21.10 -11.06
C ARG A 96 -8.68 21.00 -10.56
N ASN A 97 -8.90 20.44 -9.36
CA ASN A 97 -10.22 20.24 -8.75
C ASN A 97 -10.73 21.48 -7.98
N LYS A 98 -9.99 22.61 -8.02
CA LYS A 98 -10.36 23.90 -7.42
C LYS A 98 -11.04 24.89 -8.39
N LYS A 99 -11.30 24.48 -9.64
CA LYS A 99 -12.16 25.20 -10.60
C LYS A 99 -13.40 24.38 -10.88
#